data_AF-A0A0C1N187-F1
#
_entry.id   AF-A0A0C1N187-F1
#
_cell.length_a   1.000
_cell.length_b   1.000
_cell.length_c   1.000
_cell.angle_alpha   90.00
_cell.angle_beta   90.00
_cell.angle_gamma   90.00
#
_symmetry.space_group_name_H-M   'P 1'
#
loop_
_entity.id
_entity.type
_entity.pdbx_description
1 polymer ?
#
loop_
_entity_poly.entity_id
_entity_poly.type
_entity_poly.pdbx_seq_one_letter_code
_entity_poly.pdbx_strand_id
1 'polypeptide(L)'
;MMAVGGIASDVLKQFIERIERLEQEKREISENIKDLFAEAKSGGFEPKIMKQVIRARKMKKEELAEEDALLETYKRAIGLIIE
;
A
#
# COMPACT_ATOMS: atom_id res chain seq x y z
N MET A 1 -17.03 -9.63 -39.82
CA MET A 1 -16.20 -9.52 -38.61
C MET A 1 -14.96 -10.38 -38.82
N MET A 2 -13.77 -9.78 -38.75
CA MET A 2 -12.50 -10.49 -38.97
C MET A 2 -12.37 -11.64 -37.97
N ALA A 3 -12.06 -12.83 -38.48
CA ALA A 3 -11.59 -13.93 -37.67
C ALA A 3 -10.35 -13.46 -36.89
N VAL A 4 -10.45 -13.44 -35.56
CA VAL A 4 -9.28 -13.32 -34.68
C VAL A 4 -8.45 -14.58 -34.94
N GLY A 5 -7.54 -14.50 -35.91
CA GLY A 5 -6.72 -15.62 -36.36
C GLY A 5 -5.94 -16.22 -35.19
N GLY A 6 -5.77 -17.55 -35.18
CA GLY A 6 -5.27 -18.31 -34.02
C GLY A 6 -4.07 -17.72 -33.28
N ILE A 7 -3.14 -17.08 -34.00
CA ILE A 7 -1.96 -16.39 -33.41
C ILE A 7 -2.38 -15.26 -32.44
N ALA A 8 -3.39 -14.45 -32.79
CA ALA A 8 -3.89 -13.39 -31.92
C ALA A 8 -4.62 -13.95 -30.68
N SER A 9 -5.25 -15.13 -30.79
CA SER A 9 -5.86 -15.81 -29.66
C SER A 9 -4.81 -16.38 -28.69
N ASP A 10 -3.69 -16.91 -29.18
CA ASP A 10 -2.67 -17.52 -28.33
C ASP A 10 -1.82 -16.48 -27.59
N VAL A 11 -1.54 -15.34 -28.23
CA VAL A 11 -0.89 -14.19 -27.57
C VAL A 11 -1.78 -13.64 -26.45
N LEU A 12 -3.09 -13.54 -26.67
CA LEU A 12 -4.03 -13.11 -25.64
C LEU A 12 -4.04 -14.06 -24.43
N LYS A 13 -4.05 -15.38 -24.66
CA LYS A 13 -3.98 -16.38 -23.58
C LYS A 13 -2.72 -16.22 -22.74
N GLN A 14 -1.55 -16.04 -23.38
CA GLN A 14 -0.29 -15.83 -22.65
C GLN A 14 -0.31 -14.58 -21.77
N PHE A 15 -0.94 -13.48 -22.22
CA PHE A 15 -1.10 -12.29 -21.38
C PHE A 15 -2.01 -12.57 -20.18
N ILE A 16 -3.14 -13.25 -20.40
CA ILE A 16 -4.08 -13.60 -19.33
C ILE A 16 -3.39 -14.46 -18.26
N GLU A 17 -2.75 -15.56 -18.67
CA GLU A 17 -2.08 -16.49 -17.74
C GLU A 17 -0.98 -15.80 -16.93
N ARG A 18 -0.23 -14.87 -17.55
CA ARG A 18 0.78 -14.07 -16.85
C ARG A 18 0.16 -13.13 -15.84
N ILE A 19 -0.96 -12.49 -16.16
CA ILE A 19 -1.67 -11.58 -15.24
C ILE A 19 -2.27 -12.38 -14.07
N GLU A 20 -2.88 -13.53 -14.33
CA GLU A 20 -3.45 -14.39 -13.29
C GLU A 20 -2.38 -14.85 -12.29
N ARG A 21 -1.21 -15.24 -12.78
CA ARG A 21 -0.07 -15.57 -11.92
C ARG A 21 0.36 -14.37 -11.06
N LEU A 22 0.47 -13.18 -11.65
CA LEU A 22 0.84 -11.97 -10.90
C LEU A 22 -0.23 -11.58 -9.86
N GLU A 23 -1.52 -11.76 -10.15
CA GLU A 23 -2.59 -11.53 -9.17
C GLU A 23 -2.55 -12.55 -8.03
N GLN A 24 -2.16 -13.81 -8.30
CA GLN A 24 -1.95 -14.81 -7.26
C GLN A 24 -0.74 -14.45 -6.37
N GLU A 25 0.41 -14.10 -6.95
CA GLU A 25 1.60 -13.64 -6.21
C GLU A 25 1.28 -12.42 -5.34
N LYS A 26 0.51 -11.45 -5.87
CA LYS A 26 0.07 -10.27 -5.13
C LYS A 26 -0.84 -10.61 -3.95
N ARG A 27 -1.71 -11.62 -4.08
CA ARG A 27 -2.54 -12.11 -2.98
C ARG A 27 -1.68 -12.73 -1.87
N GLU A 28 -0.75 -13.60 -2.24
CA GLU A 28 0.18 -14.23 -1.28
C GLU A 28 1.00 -13.19 -0.52
N ILE A 29 1.55 -12.19 -1.22
CA ILE A 29 2.26 -11.07 -0.60
C ILE A 29 1.34 -10.28 0.35
N SER A 30 0.09 -10.06 -0.05
CA SER A 30 -0.88 -9.33 0.77
C SER A 30 -1.23 -10.09 2.05
N GLU A 31 -1.39 -11.41 2.00
CA GLU A 31 -1.61 -12.25 3.19
C GLU A 31 -0.38 -12.25 4.10
N ASN A 32 0.82 -12.42 3.55
CA ASN A 32 2.07 -12.34 4.33
C ASN A 32 2.21 -10.99 5.07
N ILE A 33 1.82 -9.88 4.43
CA ILE A 33 1.82 -8.56 5.07
C ILE A 33 0.80 -8.49 6.22
N LYS A 34 -0.39 -9.09 6.05
CA LYS A 34 -1.40 -9.14 7.12
C LYS A 34 -0.91 -9.95 8.31
N ASP A 35 -0.28 -11.09 8.07
CA ASP A 35 0.27 -11.96 9.11
C ASP A 35 1.36 -11.24 9.91
N LEU A 36 2.25 -10.49 9.24
CA LEU A 36 3.25 -9.66 9.93
C LEU A 36 2.62 -8.58 10.81
N PHE A 37 1.54 -7.94 10.36
CA PHE A 37 0.82 -6.98 11.21
C PHE A 37 0.13 -7.67 12.39
N ALA A 38 -0.37 -8.90 12.23
CA ALA A 38 -0.97 -9.68 13.31
C ALA A 38 0.06 -10.14 14.34
N GLU A 39 1.24 -10.57 13.88
CA GLU A 39 2.39 -10.89 14.73
C GLU A 39 2.85 -9.66 15.51
N ALA A 40 3.04 -8.53 14.83
CA ALA A 40 3.42 -7.26 15.47
C ALA A 40 2.40 -6.84 16.55
N LYS A 41 1.10 -7.01 16.27
CA LYS A 41 0.03 -6.76 17.25
C LYS A 41 0.15 -7.66 18.47
N SER A 42 0.42 -8.94 18.27
CA SER A 42 0.64 -9.91 19.35
C SER A 42 1.90 -9.58 20.16
N GLY A 43 2.92 -8.99 19.53
CA GLY A 43 4.12 -8.46 20.15
C GLY A 43 3.97 -7.10 20.84
N GLY A 44 2.77 -6.51 20.86
CA GLY A 44 2.49 -5.25 21.55
C GLY A 44 2.63 -3.97 20.72
N PHE A 45 2.85 -4.08 19.40
CA PHE A 45 2.87 -2.93 18.50
C PHE A 45 1.46 -2.62 17.95
N GLU A 46 1.17 -1.35 17.65
CA GLU A 46 -0.13 -0.96 17.08
C GLU A 46 -0.05 -0.88 15.54
N PRO A 47 -0.72 -1.77 14.78
CA PRO A 47 -0.64 -1.80 13.32
C PRO A 47 -1.07 -0.51 12.63
N LYS A 48 -2.02 0.24 13.20
CA LYS A 48 -2.44 1.54 12.62
C LYS A 48 -1.29 2.55 12.60
N ILE A 49 -0.52 2.63 13.70
CA ILE A 49 0.63 3.53 13.80
C ILE A 49 1.76 3.06 12.87
N MET A 50 2.02 1.75 12.81
CA MET A 50 3.02 1.20 11.87
C MET A 50 2.71 1.57 10.41
N LYS A 51 1.44 1.52 9.99
CA LYS A 51 1.03 1.94 8.63
C LYS A 51 1.31 3.42 8.37
N GLN A 52 1.10 4.28 9.37
CA GLN A 52 1.46 5.70 9.27
C GLN A 52 2.97 5.87 9.09
N VAL A 53 3.79 5.16 9.88
CA VAL A 53 5.25 5.18 9.75
C VAL A 53 5.70 4.68 8.37
N ILE A 54 5.12 3.59 7.85
CA ILE A 54 5.44 3.07 6.51
C ILE A 54 5.11 4.10 5.43
N ARG A 55 3.99 4.82 5.55
CA ARG A 55 3.63 5.89 4.63
C ARG A 55 4.64 7.05 4.70
N ALA A 56 4.96 7.51 5.91
CA ALA A 56 5.95 8.57 6.12
C ALA A 56 7.32 8.21 5.52
N ARG A 57 7.75 6.93 5.65
CA ARG A 57 9.01 6.43 5.08
C ARG A 57 9.07 6.44 3.55
N LYS A 58 7.92 6.53 2.85
CA LYS A 58 7.86 6.61 1.39
C LYS A 58 7.91 8.04 0.86
N MET A 59 7.77 9.03 1.73
CA MET A 59 7.81 10.45 1.38
C MET A 59 9.24 10.98 1.40
N LYS A 60 9.50 12.08 0.68
CA LYS A 60 10.75 12.83 0.86
C LYS A 60 10.76 13.49 2.23
N LYS A 61 11.95 13.69 2.81
CA LYS A 61 12.08 14.25 4.16
C LYS A 61 11.49 15.66 4.24
N GLU A 62 11.67 16.44 3.19
CA GLU A 62 11.19 17.82 3.09
C GLU A 62 9.66 17.88 3.02
N GLU A 63 9.05 17.02 2.19
CA GLU A 63 7.60 16.90 2.06
C GLU A 63 6.95 16.42 3.36
N LEU A 64 7.59 15.47 4.06
CA LEU A 64 7.12 15.01 5.37
C LEU A 64 7.17 16.13 6.43
N ALA A 65 8.27 16.88 6.47
CA ALA A 65 8.43 17.98 7.41
C ALA A 65 7.39 19.10 7.17
N GLU A 66 7.08 19.42 5.92
CA GLU A 66 6.05 20.39 5.56
C GLU A 66 4.65 19.89 5.98
N GLU A 67 4.30 18.63 5.70
CA GLU A 67 3.01 18.04 6.11
C GLU A 67 2.88 18.02 7.64
N ASP A 68 3.93 17.65 8.37
CA ASP A 68 3.93 17.62 9.84
C ASP A 68 3.74 19.02 10.45
N ALA A 69 4.41 20.04 9.90
CA ALA A 69 4.27 21.43 10.36
C ALA A 69 2.85 21.98 10.14
N LEU A 70 2.25 21.68 8.98
CA LEU A 70 0.85 22.05 8.69
C LEU A 70 -0.13 21.32 9.61
N LEU A 71 0.07 20.02 9.81
CA LEU A 71 -0.76 19.21 10.69
C LEU A 71 -0.73 19.73 12.13
N GLU A 72 0.46 20.08 12.63
CA GLU A 72 0.61 20.69 13.95
C GLU A 72 -0.11 22.03 14.04
N THR A 73 0.05 22.90 13.03
CA THR A 73 -0.64 24.20 12.95
C THR A 73 -2.16 24.02 13.05
N TYR A 74 -2.73 23.08 12.31
CA TYR A 74 -4.16 22.81 12.33
C TYR A 74 -4.61 22.22 13.67
N LYS A 75 -3.87 21.28 14.26
CA LYS A 75 -4.18 20.72 15.58
C LYS A 75 -4.20 21.80 16.66
N ARG A 76 -3.24 22.73 16.65
CA ARG A 76 -3.20 23.89 17.54
C ARG A 76 -4.42 24.79 17.33
N ALA A 77 -4.75 25.12 16.08
CA ALA A 77 -5.88 25.99 15.74
C ALA A 77 -7.24 25.47 16.24
N ILE A 78 -7.42 24.15 16.35
CA ILE A 78 -8.64 23.53 16.87
C ILE A 78 -8.51 23.00 18.31
N GLY A 79 -7.42 23.32 19.01
CA GLY A 79 -7.22 22.97 20.43
C GLY A 79 -6.96 21.49 20.72
N LEU A 80 -6.51 20.71 19.72
CA LEU A 80 -6.08 19.32 19.92
C LEU A 80 -4.69 19.21 20.58
N ILE A 81 -3.91 20.29 20.59
CA ILE A 81 -2.63 20.43 21.28
C ILE A 81 -2.66 21.77 22.02
N ILE A 82 -2.28 21.76 23.30
CA ILE A 82 -2.10 22.94 24.16
C ILE A 82 -0.61 23.01 24.49
N GLU A 83 -0.02 24.21 24.50
CA GLU A 83 1.37 24.43 24.91
C GLU A 83 1.61 24.15 26.40
#